data_AF-A0A3N4NBG0-F1
#
_entry.id   AF-A0A3N4NBG0-F1
#
_cell.length_a   1.000
_cell.length_b   1.000
_cell.length_c   1.000
_cell.angle_alpha   90.00
_cell.angle_beta   90.00
_cell.angle_gamma   90.00
#
_symmetry.space_group_name_H-M   'P 1'
#
loop_
_entity.id
_entity.type
_entity.pdbx_description
1 polymer ?
#
loop_
_entity_poly.entity_id
_entity_poly.type
_entity_poly.pdbx_seq_one_letter_code
_entity_poly.pdbx_strand_id
1 'polypeptide(L)' 'MAETRGLRAEYAKKLGVSPSFLSQIQSGLSVTPKRLYKKVIELTGGSVSLSDLTSESVRKDDKAV' A
#
# COMPACT_ATOMS: atom_id res chain seq x y z
N MET A 1 8.06 -19.05 -7.28
CA MET A 1 7.71 -17.95 -6.34
C MET A 1 8.66 -16.75 -6.46
N ALA A 2 8.84 -16.18 -7.66
CA ALA A 2 9.76 -15.04 -7.88
C ALA A 2 9.06 -13.78 -8.42
N GLU A 3 7.89 -13.93 -9.06
CA GLU A 3 7.21 -12.84 -9.79
C GLU A 3 6.70 -11.71 -8.87
N THR A 4 6.26 -12.01 -7.65
CA THR A 4 5.73 -10.99 -6.73
C THR A 4 6.81 -10.07 -6.14
N ARG A 5 8.07 -10.53 -6.04
CA ARG A 5 9.16 -9.68 -5.52
C ARG A 5 9.57 -8.60 -6.52
N GLY A 6 9.60 -8.94 -7.81
CA GLY A 6 9.90 -7.97 -8.88
C GLY A 6 8.83 -6.89 -8.99
N LEU A 7 7.56 -7.30 -8.99
CA LEU A 7 6.42 -6.38 -9.09
C LEU A 7 6.38 -5.37 -7.94
N ARG A 8 6.67 -5.79 -6.71
CA ARG A 8 6.69 -4.92 -5.53
C ARG A 8 7.83 -3.90 -5.59
N ALA A 9 9.01 -4.31 -6.06
CA ALA A 9 10.15 -3.42 -6.24
C ALA A 9 9.91 -2.39 -7.36
N GLU A 10 9.31 -2.81 -8.48
CA GLU A 10 8.93 -1.89 -9.55
C GLU A 10 7.85 -0.91 -9.12
N TYR A 11 6.85 -1.38 -8.39
CA TYR A 11 5.79 -0.53 -7.83
C TYR A 11 6.37 0.49 -6.83
N ALA A 12 7.29 0.07 -5.97
CA ALA A 12 8.04 0.95 -5.06
C ALA A 12 8.79 2.04 -5.82
N LYS A 13 9.50 1.65 -6.89
CA LYS A 13 10.27 2.56 -7.73
C LYS A 13 9.37 3.58 -8.44
N LYS A 14 8.22 3.16 -8.98
CA LYS A 14 7.23 4.06 -9.62
C LYS A 14 6.62 5.05 -8.62
N LEU A 15 6.34 4.59 -7.40
CA LEU A 15 5.86 5.45 -6.32
C LEU A 15 6.94 6.38 -5.75
N GLY A 16 8.23 6.05 -5.93
CA GLY A 16 9.35 6.77 -5.34
C GLY A 16 9.50 6.49 -3.84
N VAL A 17 9.17 5.27 -3.41
CA VAL A 17 9.25 4.83 -2.01
C VAL A 17 10.11 3.59 -1.86
N SER A 18 10.51 3.30 -0.63
CA SER A 18 11.19 2.06 -0.29
C SER A 18 10.24 0.86 -0.40
N PRO A 19 10.71 -0.32 -0.87
CA PRO A 19 9.95 -1.57 -0.79
C PRO A 19 9.53 -1.93 0.63
N SER A 20 10.36 -1.61 1.64
CA SER A 20 10.04 -1.81 3.06
C SER A 20 8.87 -0.93 3.49
N PHE A 21 8.82 0.32 3.00
CA PHE A 21 7.72 1.24 3.29
C PHE A 21 6.39 0.75 2.70
N LEU A 22 6.41 0.24 1.47
CA LEU A 22 5.24 -0.45 0.90
C LEU A 22 4.81 -1.66 1.73
N SER A 23 5.77 -2.38 2.30
CA SER A 23 5.45 -3.49 3.20
C SER A 23 4.80 -3.03 4.50
N GLN A 24 5.23 -1.91 5.07
CA GLN A 24 4.59 -1.33 6.24
C GLN A 24 3.16 -0.90 5.95
N ILE A 25 2.92 -0.30 4.77
CA ILE A 25 1.56 0.06 4.33
C ILE A 25 0.69 -1.18 4.17
N GLN A 26 1.19 -2.20 3.47
CA GLN A 26 0.43 -3.44 3.24
C GLN A 26 0.14 -4.20 4.56
N SER A 27 1.05 -4.13 5.53
CA SER A 27 0.86 -4.71 6.87
C SER A 27 0.05 -3.82 7.81
N GLY A 28 -0.40 -2.64 7.38
CA GLY A 28 -1.15 -1.70 8.23
C GLY A 28 -0.32 -0.97 9.29
N LEU A 29 1.00 -1.13 9.27
CA LEU A 29 1.94 -0.46 10.18
C LEU A 29 2.17 1.01 9.83
N SER A 30 1.76 1.44 8.64
CA SER A 30 1.87 2.84 8.21
C SER A 30 0.74 3.23 7.28
N VAL A 31 0.31 4.48 7.41
CA VAL A 31 -0.70 5.08 6.53
C VAL A 31 -0.05 5.50 5.22
N THR A 32 -0.79 5.39 4.12
CA THR A 32 -0.31 5.91 2.85
C THR A 32 -0.22 7.45 2.96
N PRO A 33 0.90 8.10 2.65
CA PRO A 33 1.00 9.54 2.74
C PRO A 33 0.20 10.21 1.61
N LYS A 34 -0.51 11.31 1.94
CA LYS A 34 -1.43 12.01 1.02
C LYS A 34 -0.83 12.34 -0.35
N ARG A 35 0.47 12.67 -0.39
CA ARG A 35 1.22 12.95 -1.63
C ARG A 35 1.26 11.77 -2.61
N LEU A 36 1.07 10.54 -2.14
CA LEU A 36 1.10 9.33 -2.95
C LEU A 36 -0.29 8.87 -3.41
N TYR A 37 -1.38 9.45 -2.90
CA TYR A 37 -2.73 8.99 -3.20
C TYR A 37 -3.03 8.98 -4.71
N LYS A 38 -2.76 10.09 -5.40
CA LYS A 38 -2.94 10.16 -6.86
C LYS A 38 -2.16 9.07 -7.58
N LYS A 39 -0.86 8.94 -7.28
CA LYS A 39 0.00 7.93 -7.90
C LYS A 39 -0.47 6.50 -7.62
N VAL A 40 -0.92 6.19 -6.41
CA VAL A 40 -1.43 4.86 -6.06
C VAL A 40 -2.70 4.57 -6.85
N ILE A 41 -3.64 5.51 -6.93
CA ILE A 41 -4.89 5.35 -7.68
C ILE A 41 -4.59 5.15 -9.17
N GLU A 42 -3.69 5.94 -9.75
CA GLU A 42 -3.27 5.82 -11.15
C GLU A 42 -2.59 4.47 -11.44
N LEU A 43 -1.64 4.06 -10.60
CA LEU A 43 -0.90 2.80 -10.80
C LEU A 43 -1.77 1.55 -10.57
N THR A 44 -2.82 1.67 -9.76
CA THR A 44 -3.78 0.58 -9.52
C THR A 44 -4.98 0.65 -10.47
N GLY A 45 -4.97 1.55 -11.46
CA GLY A 45 -6.05 1.68 -12.43
C GLY A 45 -7.42 1.98 -11.81
N GLY A 46 -7.45 2.64 -10.65
CA GLY A 46 -8.70 2.94 -9.92
C GLY A 46 -9.26 1.80 -9.09
N SER A 47 -8.58 0.66 -8.93
CA SER A 47 -9.02 -0.41 -8.01
C SER A 47 -8.99 0.01 -6.54
N VAL A 48 -8.26 1.07 -6.21
CA VAL A 48 -8.18 1.64 -4.86
C VAL A 48 -8.70 3.07 -4.91
N SER A 49 -9.52 3.45 -3.93
CA SER A 49 -10.09 4.80 -3.83
C SER A 49 -9.41 5.62 -2.74
N LEU A 50 -9.58 6.95 -2.77
CA LEU A 50 -9.06 7.82 -1.70
C LEU A 50 -9.55 7.40 -0.32
N SER A 51 -10.82 7.03 -0.21
CA SER A 51 -11.42 6.56 1.05
C SER A 51 -10.75 5.31 1.59
N ASP A 52 -10.28 4.42 0.72
CA ASP A 52 -9.56 3.20 1.09
C ASP A 52 -8.13 3.51 1.61
N LEU A 53 -7.48 4.52 1.02
CA LEU A 53 -6.14 4.98 1.42
C LEU A 53 -6.15 5.85 2.69
N THR A 54 -7.24 6.57 2.93
CA THR A 54 -7.43 7.43 4.11
C THR A 54 -8.12 6.72 5.26
N SER A 55 -8.83 5.63 4.97
CA SER A 55 -9.35 4.77 6.03
C SER A 55 -8.15 4.14 6.69
N GLU A 56 -7.71 4.79 7.77
CA GLU A 56 -6.92 4.17 8.83
C GLU A 56 -7.50 2.77 8.98
N SER A 57 -6.74 1.77 8.56
CA SER A 57 -7.24 0.40 8.51
C SER A 57 -7.47 -0.02 9.94
N VAL A 58 -8.68 0.24 10.44
CA VAL A 58 -9.28 -0.42 11.59
C VAL A 58 -9.49 -1.86 11.15
N ARG A 59 -8.40 -2.61 11.18
CA ARG A 59 -8.46 -4.04 11.41
C ARG A 59 -7.63 -4.25 12.64
N LYS A 60 -8.33 -4.06 13.78
CA LYS A 60 -8.16 -4.89 14.96
C LYS A 60 -7.76 -6.28 14.46
N ASP A 61 -6.66 -6.79 14.99
CA ASP A 61 -6.52 -8.22 15.15
C ASP A 61 -7.89 -8.78 15.56
N ASP A 62 -8.43 -9.61 14.69
CA ASP A 62 -9.25 -10.73 15.09
C ASP A 62 -8.37 -11.56 16.03
N LYS A 63 -8.25 -11.10 17.29
CA LYS A 63 -7.71 -11.92 18.36
C LYS A 63 -8.86 -12.84 18.75
N ALA A 64 -8.96 -13.93 18.00
CA ALA A 64 -9.59 -15.14 18.47
C ALA A 64 -9.01 -15.50 19.85
N VAL A 65 -9.82 -15.33 20.89
CA VAL A 65 -9.94 -16.22 22.08
C VAL A 65 -11.05 -15.72 22.98
#